data_AF-A0A952EN75-F1
#
_entry.id   AF-A0A952EN75-F1
#
_cell.length_a   1.000
_cell.length_b   1.000
_cell.length_c   1.000
_cell.angle_alpha   90.00
_cell.angle_beta   90.00
_cell.angle_gamma   90.00
#
_symmetry.space_group_name_H-M   'P 1'
#
loop_
_entity.id
_entity.type
_entity.pdbx_description
1 polymer ?
#
loop_
_entity_poly.entity_id
_entity_poly.type
_entity_poly.pdbx_seq_one_letter_code
_entity_poly.pdbx_strand_id
1 'polypeptide(L)' 'MNRQNLVKFSSQAAPDVINALKQISEAEGRQFQSILDEALRDYIDRRQTSRPRQHVLAALGSSIAEFDQLYRDLAK' A
#
# COMPACT_ATOMS: atom_id res chain seq x y z
N MET A 1 17.63 2.17 -8.19
CA MET A 1 16.28 1.82 -8.69
C MET A 1 16.08 0.32 -8.48
N ASN A 2 15.58 -0.10 -7.31
CA ASN A 2 15.41 -1.54 -6.98
C ASN A 2 14.18 -2.09 -7.71
N ARG A 3 14.38 -2.77 -8.85
CA ARG A 3 13.37 -3.68 -9.38
C ARG A 3 13.24 -4.83 -8.39
N GLN A 4 12.18 -4.84 -7.60
CA GLN A 4 11.83 -6.00 -6.79
C GLN A 4 11.68 -7.21 -7.73
N ASN A 5 12.28 -8.35 -7.38
CA ASN A 5 12.17 -9.58 -8.14
C ASN A 5 10.71 -10.06 -8.14
N LEU A 6 9.98 -9.76 -9.22
CA LEU A 6 8.62 -10.26 -9.43
C LEU A 6 8.69 -11.74 -9.84
N VAL A 7 7.94 -12.58 -9.12
CA VAL A 7 7.76 -14.00 -9.46
C VAL A 7 6.56 -14.13 -10.39
N LYS A 8 6.68 -14.96 -11.43
CA LYS A 8 5.54 -15.26 -12.32
C LYS A 8 4.46 -16.00 -11.52
N PHE A 9 3.29 -15.38 -11.41
CA PHE A 9 2.13 -15.92 -10.71
C PHE A 9 1.01 -16.14 -11.72
N SER A 10 0.77 -17.41 -12.09
CA SER A 10 -0.34 -17.79 -12.96
C SER A 10 -1.57 -18.04 -12.10
N SER A 11 -2.55 -17.13 -12.16
CA SER A 11 -3.84 -17.27 -11.48
C SER A 11 -4.97 -16.87 -12.41
N GLN A 12 -6.19 -17.29 -12.05
CA GLN A 12 -7.41 -16.96 -12.76
C GLN A 12 -8.18 -15.89 -11.99
N ALA A 13 -8.70 -14.90 -12.70
CA ALA A 13 -9.58 -13.88 -12.16
C ALA A 13 -10.74 -13.64 -13.15
N ALA A 14 -11.86 -13.16 -12.63
CA ALA A 14 -13.01 -12.87 -13.46
C ALA A 14 -12.69 -11.74 -14.48
N PRO A 15 -13.19 -11.80 -15.73
CA PRO A 15 -12.83 -10.85 -16.77
C PRO A 15 -13.17 -9.39 -16.44
N ASP A 16 -14.28 -9.18 -15.74
CA ASP A 16 -14.74 -7.89 -15.23
C ASP A 16 -13.75 -7.29 -14.23
N VAL A 17 -13.21 -8.09 -13.30
CA VAL A 17 -12.19 -7.65 -12.33
C VAL A 17 -10.91 -7.21 -13.03
N ILE A 18 -10.46 -7.97 -14.02
CA ILE A 18 -9.26 -7.62 -14.80
C ILE A 18 -9.48 -6.33 -15.59
N ASN A 19 -10.66 -6.13 -16.18
CA ASN A 19 -10.98 -4.93 -16.91
C ASN A 19 -11.05 -3.70 -16.01
N ALA A 20 -11.66 -3.82 -14.83
CA ALA A 20 -11.70 -2.74 -13.84
C ALA A 20 -10.28 -2.33 -13.39
N LEU A 21 -9.41 -3.30 -13.08
CA LEU A 21 -8.01 -3.04 -12.72
C LEU A 21 -7.22 -2.34 -13.85
N LYS A 22 -7.49 -2.69 -15.11
CA LYS A 22 -6.89 -2.01 -16.27
C LYS A 22 -7.34 -0.55 -16.36
N GLN A 23 -8.64 -0.29 -16.24
CA GLN A 23 -9.17 1.07 -16.27
C GLN A 23 -8.58 1.94 -15.15
N ILE A 24 -8.42 1.39 -13.95
CA ILE A 24 -7.76 2.08 -12.83
C ILE A 24 -6.29 2.40 -13.19
N SER A 25 -5.56 1.43 -13.75
CA SER A 25 -4.17 1.64 -14.14
C SER A 25 -4.00 2.72 -15.22
N GLU A 26 -4.93 2.78 -16.17
CA GLU A 26 -4.96 3.81 -17.22
C GLU A 26 -5.29 5.19 -16.65
N ALA A 27 -6.29 5.27 -15.76
CA ALA A 27 -6.69 6.51 -15.12
C ALA A 27 -5.58 7.10 -14.23
N GLU A 28 -4.83 6.24 -13.53
CA GLU A 28 -3.70 6.66 -12.68
C GLU A 28 -2.39 6.86 -13.46
N GLY A 29 -2.34 6.47 -14.74
CA GLY A 29 -1.11 6.50 -15.54
C GLY A 29 -0.02 5.56 -15.02
N ARG A 30 -0.43 4.47 -14.34
CA ARG A 30 0.46 3.54 -13.65
C ARG A 30 0.48 2.19 -14.37
N GLN A 31 1.57 1.45 -14.19
CA GLN A 31 1.66 0.10 -14.75
C GLN A 31 0.68 -0.84 -14.06
N PHE A 32 -0.04 -1.66 -14.83
CA PHE A 32 -0.97 -2.66 -14.31
C PHE A 32 -0.35 -3.55 -13.23
N GLN A 33 0.92 -3.94 -13.41
CA GLN A 33 1.67 -4.74 -12.42
C GLN A 33 1.82 -4.01 -11.07
N SER A 34 2.00 -2.69 -11.08
CA SER A 34 2.12 -1.89 -9.86
C SER A 34 0.78 -1.77 -9.13
N ILE A 35 -0.32 -1.56 -9.86
CA ILE A 35 -1.67 -1.55 -9.27
C ILE A 35 -2.00 -2.93 -8.69
N LEU A 36 -1.65 -4.01 -9.39
CA LEU A 36 -1.88 -5.37 -8.93
C LEU A 36 -1.06 -5.68 -7.66
N ASP A 37 0.22 -5.33 -7.63
CA ASP A 37 1.08 -5.51 -6.45
C ASP A 37 0.55 -4.73 -5.24
N GLU A 38 0.15 -3.47 -5.46
CA GLU A 38 -0.47 -2.64 -4.42
C GLU A 38 -1.76 -3.26 -3.89
N ALA A 39 -2.70 -3.65 -4.77
CA ALA A 39 -3.97 -4.25 -4.37
C ALA A 39 -3.78 -5.55 -3.58
N LEU A 40 -2.81 -6.39 -3.96
CA LEU A 40 -2.47 -7.61 -3.24
C LEU A 40 -1.87 -7.32 -1.86
N ARG A 41 -0.95 -6.35 -1.77
CA ARG A 41 -0.39 -5.90 -0.47
C ARG A 41 -1.48 -5.33 0.41
N ASP A 42 -2.33 -4.46 -0.11
CA ASP A 42 -3.47 -3.89 0.61
C ASP A 42 -4.41 -4.97 1.15
N TYR A 43 -4.70 -6.00 0.35
CA TYR A 43 -5.53 -7.11 0.79
C TYR A 43 -4.87 -7.92 1.92
N ILE A 44 -3.58 -8.25 1.77
CA ILE A 44 -2.78 -8.93 2.80
C ILE A 44 -2.72 -8.08 4.06
N ASP A 45 -2.48 -6.79 3.92
CA ASP A 45 -2.40 -5.81 5.00
C ASP A 45 -3.73 -5.75 5.73
N ARG A 46 -4.87 -5.62 5.05
CA ARG A 46 -6.20 -5.64 5.68
C ARG A 46 -6.47 -6.93 6.45
N ARG A 47 -6.00 -8.08 5.94
CA ARG A 47 -6.14 -9.38 6.62
C ARG A 47 -5.20 -9.53 7.82
N GLN A 48 -3.98 -9.03 7.72
CA GLN A 48 -2.95 -9.11 8.76
C GLN A 48 -3.12 -8.03 9.84
N THR A 49 -3.64 -6.85 9.48
CA THR A 49 -3.82 -5.66 10.34
C THR A 49 -4.98 -5.79 11.31
N SER A 50 -5.71 -6.91 11.29
CA SER A 50 -6.40 -7.44 12.48
C SER A 50 -5.45 -7.54 13.70
N ARG A 51 -4.13 -7.50 13.49
CA ARG A 51 -3.10 -7.22 14.50
C ARG A 51 -2.27 -6.01 14.08
N PRO A 52 -2.19 -4.94 14.90
CA PRO A 52 -1.38 -3.77 14.55
C PRO A 52 0.10 -4.15 14.42
N ARG A 53 0.74 -3.69 13.33
CA ARG A 53 2.17 -3.89 13.08
C ARG A 53 2.98 -3.08 14.09
N GLN A 54 3.52 -3.75 15.09
CA GLN A 54 4.21 -3.14 16.23
C GLN A 54 5.34 -2.18 15.82
N HIS A 55 6.07 -2.47 14.74
CA HIS A 55 7.14 -1.61 14.25
C HIS A 55 6.63 -0.32 13.60
N VAL A 56 5.46 -0.34 12.95
CA VAL A 56 4.85 0.87 12.36
C VAL A 56 4.33 1.78 13.47
N LEU A 57 3.67 1.21 14.48
CA LEU A 57 3.24 1.99 15.66
C LEU A 57 4.43 2.55 16.45
N ALA A 58 5.53 1.79 16.55
CA ALA A 58 6.75 2.27 17.17
C ALA A 58 7.40 3.41 16.38
N ALA A 59 7.52 3.27 15.04
CA ALA A 59 8.06 4.32 14.18
C ALA A 59 7.18 5.59 14.19
N LEU A 60 5.85 5.41 14.16
CA LEU A 60 4.90 6.51 14.31
C LEU A 60 5.02 7.19 15.67
N GLY A 61 5.10 6.42 16.76
CA GLY A 61 5.29 6.96 18.10
C GLY A 61 6.60 7.74 18.26
N SER A 62 7.70 7.23 17.71
CA SER A 62 8.99 7.94 17.66
C SER A 62 8.90 9.24 16.86
N SER A 63 8.22 9.23 15.71
CA SER A 63 8.02 10.44 14.90
C SER A 63 7.15 11.47 15.61
N ILE A 64 6.06 11.07 16.27
CA ILE A 64 5.24 11.99 17.07
C ILE A 64 6.06 12.61 18.21
N ALA A 65 6.89 11.81 18.89
CA ALA A 65 7.75 12.33 19.95
C ALA A 65 8.83 13.30 19.41
N GLU A 66 9.43 13.00 18.25
CA GLU A 66 10.45 13.82 17.60
C GLU A 66 9.90 15.16 17.09
N PHE A 67 8.67 15.15 16.56
CA PHE A 67 8.04 16.32 15.96
C PHE A 67 6.91 16.93 16.82
N ASP A 68 6.88 16.64 18.12
CA ASP A 68 5.82 17.10 19.04
C ASP A 68 5.60 18.62 18.96
N GLN A 69 6.69 19.40 18.93
CA GLN A 69 6.62 20.85 18.81
C GLN A 69 6.00 21.31 17.49
N LEU A 70 6.37 20.68 16.37
CA LEU A 70 5.81 20.99 15.05
C LEU A 70 4.31 20.69 15.01
N TYR A 71 3.87 19.57 15.58
CA TYR A 71 2.46 19.22 15.66
C TYR A 71 1.67 20.19 16.56
N ARG A 72 2.26 20.65 17.67
CA ARG A 72 1.64 21.67 18.54
C ARG A 72 1.47 23.02 17.85
N ASP A 73 2.42 23.40 17.00
CA ASP A 73 2.38 24.67 16.28
C ASP A 73 1.43 24.63 15.07
N LEU A 74 1.23 23.46 14.46
CA LEU A 74 0.23 23.24 13.40
C LEU A 74 -1.21 23.12 13.93
N ALA A 75 -1.40 22.86 15.22
CA ALA A 75 -2.71 22.70 15.85
C ALA A 75 -3.32 24.03 16.35
N LYS A 76 -2.67 25.17 16.07
CA LYS A 76 -3.14 26.53 16.35
C LYS A 76 -3.66 27.19 15.08
#